data_AF-A0A969P501-F1
#
_entry.id   AF-A0A969P501-F1
#
_cell.length_a   1.000
_cell.length_b   1.000
_cell.length_c   1.000
_cell.angle_alpha   90.00
_cell.angle_beta   90.00
_cell.angle_gamma   90.00
#
_symmetry.space_group_name_H-M   'P 1'
#
loop_
_entity.id
_entity.type
_entity.pdbx_description
1 polymer ?
#
loop_
_entity_poly.entity_id
_entity_poly.type
_entity_poly.pdbx_seq_one_letter_code
_entity_poly.pdbx_strand_id
1 'polypeptide(L)' 'MLTIEQIEAAILQLPPGEFHQLLEWFFDVDYQRWDEQLESDIAAGKLESLAQEAIADFEAGQYRTI' A
#
# COMPACT_ATOMS: atom_id res chain seq x y z
N MET A 1 -17.60 -22.00 -5.96
CA MET A 1 -16.97 -20.70 -5.70
C MET A 1 -17.55 -20.16 -4.40
N LEU A 2 -16.71 -19.62 -3.53
CA LEU A 2 -17.19 -18.81 -2.40
C LEU A 2 -17.56 -17.43 -2.94
N THR A 3 -18.69 -16.88 -2.50
CA THR A 3 -19.05 -15.50 -2.79
C THR A 3 -18.43 -14.57 -1.74
N ILE A 4 -18.35 -13.27 -2.05
CA ILE A 4 -17.85 -12.27 -1.10
C ILE A 4 -18.72 -12.24 0.16
N GLU A 5 -20.03 -12.32 0.00
CA GLU A 5 -20.98 -12.35 1.12
C GLU A 5 -20.76 -13.56 2.04
N GLN A 6 -20.37 -14.71 1.48
CA GLN A 6 -20.04 -15.90 2.27
C GLN A 6 -18.73 -15.72 3.04
N ILE A 7 -17.75 -15.02 2.47
CA ILE A 7 -16.48 -14.71 3.13
C ILE A 7 -16.71 -13.70 4.25
N GLU A 8 -17.47 -12.62 4.00
CA GLU A 8 -17.83 -11.63 5.00
C GLU A 8 -18.58 -12.27 6.17
N ALA A 9 -19.56 -13.12 5.90
CA ALA A 9 -20.29 -13.84 6.93
C ALA A 9 -19.39 -14.77 7.77
N ALA A 10 -18.36 -15.38 7.17
CA ALA A 10 -17.38 -16.19 7.89
C ALA A 10 -16.44 -15.34 8.75
N ILE A 11 -15.97 -14.19 8.23
CA ILE A 11 -15.13 -13.24 8.96
C ILE A 11 -15.84 -12.72 10.21
N LEU A 12 -17.14 -12.42 10.12
CA LEU A 12 -17.93 -11.95 11.26
C LEU A 12 -18.14 -13.00 12.37
N GLN A 13 -17.88 -14.29 12.08
CA GLN A 13 -17.97 -15.37 13.06
C GLN A 13 -16.64 -15.66 13.74
N LEU A 14 -15.54 -15.00 13.33
CA LEU A 14 -14.23 -15.23 13.90
C LEU A 14 -14.15 -14.74 15.35
N PRO A 15 -13.50 -15.50 16.25
CA PRO A 15 -13.09 -14.99 17.55
C PRO A 15 -12.19 -13.74 17.40
N PRO A 16 -12.16 -12.83 18.38
CA PRO A 16 -11.39 -11.58 18.28
C PRO A 16 -9.90 -11.76 17.93
N GLY A 17 -9.26 -12.83 18.41
CA GLY A 17 -7.86 -13.12 18.09
C GLY A 17 -7.64 -13.54 16.63
N GLU A 18 -8.51 -14.41 16.10
CA GLU A 18 -8.44 -14.83 14.70
C GLU A 18 -8.80 -13.71 13.74
N PHE A 19 -9.76 -12.86 14.14
CA PHE A 19 -10.09 -11.64 13.41
C PHE A 19 -8.89 -10.69 13.34
N HIS A 20 -8.15 -10.50 14.44
CA HIS A 20 -6.96 -9.65 14.45
C HIS A 20 -5.85 -10.21 13.55
N GLN A 21 -5.60 -11.52 13.63
CA GLN A 21 -4.64 -12.20 12.76
C GLN A 21 -5.03 -12.07 11.27
N LEU A 22 -6.33 -12.15 10.95
CA LEU A 22 -6.82 -11.94 9.59
C LEU A 22 -6.56 -10.50 9.12
N LEU A 23 -6.76 -9.50 9.98
CA LEU A 23 -6.47 -8.10 9.65
C LEU A 23 -4.98 -7.87 9.40
N GLU A 24 -4.10 -8.39 10.25
CA GLU A 24 -2.64 -8.30 10.07
C GLU A 24 -2.24 -8.87 8.70
N TRP A 25 -2.68 -10.08 8.39
CA TRP A 25 -2.42 -10.69 7.08
C TRP A 25 -3.01 -9.88 5.92
N PHE A 26 -4.19 -9.29 6.08
CA PHE A 26 -4.82 -8.48 5.04
C PHE A 26 -3.99 -7.22 4.75
N PHE A 27 -3.45 -6.56 5.78
CA PHE A 27 -2.54 -5.44 5.59
C PHE A 27 -1.26 -5.85 4.87
N ASP A 28 -0.66 -6.99 5.23
CA ASP A 28 0.53 -7.49 4.53
C ASP A 28 0.27 -7.71 3.03
N VAL A 29 -0.90 -8.26 2.69
CA VAL A 29 -1.31 -8.44 1.29
C VAL A 29 -1.52 -7.09 0.58
N ASP A 30 -2.13 -6.12 1.27
CA ASP A 30 -2.34 -4.79 0.71
C ASP A 30 -1.00 -4.06 0.48
N TYR A 31 -0.06 -4.16 1.41
CA TYR A 31 1.30 -3.63 1.26
C TYR A 31 2.01 -4.26 0.07
N GLN A 32 1.94 -5.58 -0.11
CA GLN A 32 2.55 -6.25 -1.26
C GLN A 32 1.96 -5.77 -2.59
N ARG A 33 0.63 -5.60 -2.67
CA ARG A 33 -0.02 -5.05 -3.88
C ARG A 33 0.36 -3.61 -4.12
N TRP A 34 0.51 -2.82 -3.06
CA TRP A 34 0.97 -1.44 -3.16
C TRP A 34 2.42 -1.38 -3.67
N ASP A 35 3.31 -2.24 -3.20
CA ASP A 35 4.69 -2.35 -3.71
C ASP A 35 4.69 -2.68 -5.21
N GLU A 36 3.94 -3.70 -5.63
CA GLU A 36 3.82 -4.08 -7.05
C GLU A 36 3.29 -2.93 -7.92
N GLN A 37 2.27 -2.21 -7.43
CA GLN A 37 1.69 -1.07 -8.12
C GLN A 37 2.68 0.09 -8.20
N LEU A 38 3.42 0.36 -7.12
CA LEU A 38 4.44 1.40 -7.06
C LEU A 38 5.56 1.12 -8.07
N GLU A 39 6.09 -0.10 -8.10
CA GLU A 39 7.11 -0.52 -9.07
C GLU A 39 6.61 -0.38 -10.51
N SER A 40 5.38 -0.79 -10.79
CA SER A 40 4.76 -0.62 -12.11
C SER A 40 4.63 0.86 -12.48
N ASP A 41 4.25 1.73 -11.54
CA ASP A 41 4.07 3.16 -11.79
C ASP A 41 5.40 3.89 -11.99
N ILE A 42 6.46 3.46 -11.29
CA ILE A 42 7.84 3.88 -11.53
C ILE A 42 8.27 3.47 -12.94
N ALA A 43 8.08 2.20 -13.31
CA ALA A 43 8.45 1.70 -14.64
C ALA A 43 7.67 2.41 -15.78
N ALA A 44 6.43 2.82 -15.51
CA ALA A 44 5.62 3.61 -16.42
C ALA A 44 5.98 5.10 -16.46
N GLY A 45 6.93 5.56 -15.64
CA GLY A 45 7.36 6.96 -15.56
C GLY A 45 6.34 7.91 -14.93
N LYS A 46 5.32 7.39 -14.24
CA LYS A 46 4.25 8.23 -13.65
C LYS A 46 4.75 9.14 -12.54
N LEU A 47 5.84 8.75 -11.87
CA LEU A 47 6.42 9.49 -10.76
C LEU A 47 7.60 10.38 -11.19
N GLU A 48 7.91 10.44 -12.49
CA GLU A 48 9.06 11.18 -13.02
C GLU A 48 8.96 12.69 -12.71
N SER A 49 7.77 13.27 -12.80
CA SER A 49 7.58 14.70 -12.47
C SER A 49 7.86 15.01 -11.01
N LEU A 50 7.46 14.12 -10.11
CA LEU A 50 7.70 14.25 -8.67
C LEU A 50 9.18 14.08 -8.35
N ALA A 51 9.87 13.15 -9.04
CA ALA A 51 11.30 12.98 -8.90
C ALA A 51 12.06 14.25 -9.35
N GLN A 52 11.68 14.84 -10.48
CA GLN A 52 12.29 16.06 -10.99
C GLN A 52 12.05 17.26 -10.06
N GLU A 53 10.85 17.40 -9.52
CA GLU A 53 10.51 18.43 -8.52
C GLU A 53 11.38 18.28 -7.26
N ALA A 54 11.46 17.06 -6.70
CA ALA A 54 12.27 16.80 -5.51
C ALA A 54 13.77 17.07 -5.74
N ILE A 55 14.29 16.75 -6.92
CA ILE A 55 15.68 17.07 -7.29
C ILE A 55 15.89 18.58 -7.39
N ALA A 56 14.98 19.30 -8.04
CA ALA A 56 15.07 20.75 -8.19
C ALA A 56 15.02 21.46 -6.83
N ASP A 57 14.13 21.03 -5.93
CA ASP A 57 14.02 21.57 -4.58
C ASP A 57 15.31 21.31 -3.76
N PHE A 58 15.87 20.11 -3.88
CA PHE A 58 17.13 19.76 -3.23
C PHE A 58 18.29 20.64 -3.72
N GLU A 59 18.42 20.82 -5.04
CA GLU A 59 19.42 21.70 -5.66
C GLU A 59 19.24 23.17 -5.28
N ALA A 60 17.99 23.60 -5.09
CA ALA A 60 17.64 24.94 -4.62
C ALA A 60 17.85 25.14 -3.10
N GLY A 61 18.25 24.09 -2.37
CA GLY A 61 18.40 24.13 -0.91
C GLY A 61 17.06 24.21 -0.17
N GLN A 62 15.95 23.85 -0.82
CA GLN A 62 14.60 23.88 -0.28
C GLN A 62 14.28 22.55 0.41
N TYR A 63 15.05 22.19 1.42
CA TYR A 63 14.80 21.01 2.24
C TYR A 63 14.94 21.35 3.72
N ARG A 64 14.29 20.55 4.56
CA ARG A 64 14.38 20.69 6.02
C ARG A 64 15.45 19.73 6.54
N THR A 65 16.37 20.22 7.33
CA THR A 65 17.26 19.37 8.12
C THR A 65 16.49 18.77 9.29
N ILE A 66 16.70 17.48 9.51
CA ILE A 66 16.18 16.70 10.65
C ILE A 66 16.94 17.03 11.93
#